data_AF-W3Y6Y4-F1
#
_entry.id   AF-W3Y6Y4-F1
#
_cell.length_a   1.000
_cell.length_b   1.000
_cell.length_c   1.000
_cell.angle_alpha   90.00
_cell.angle_beta   90.00
_cell.angle_gamma   90.00
#
_symmetry.space_group_name_H-M   'P 1'
#
loop_
_entity.id
_entity.type
_entity.pdbx_description
1 polymer ?
#
loop_
_entity_poly.entity_id
_entity_poly.type
_entity_poly.pdbx_seq_one_letter_code
_entity_poly.pdbx_strand_id
1 'polypeptide(L)'
;MEKVIAVAMSGGVDSSLTAAMLLKQGYKVFGITLWLWVSGTPYDSVPLAVTDAKKMCDFLGIEHHVIDARDVFYDNVVDYFVKEYSYGRTPNPCVFCNKNIKFDLMLNRAIELGATHMVTGHYAQVNYNESTGLYELHKGIDPTKDQSYVLYNMNQRILSHLMFPLGGQCKTETRKMAEEFDLPVAKKPDSVDICFLPHGNYQKLVVEEMKEKPKIGNIVTEDGEVLGKHTGLFNYTIGQRKGLGIAYKHPLYVIGFNGERNEVIVGPNERLFTNRMICKFYNFLDDTIHKELKAEGKIRYAANPSPCKARILDDDTMEVVFEEPQRAITPGQSVVFYNGTQLLGGAVIDQVC
;
A
#
# COMPACT_ATOMS: atom_id res chain seq x y z
N MET A 1 13.52 -26.97 -14.63
CA MET A 1 14.63 -26.26 -13.96
C MET A 1 14.37 -26.26 -12.47
N GLU A 2 15.41 -26.41 -11.66
CA GLU A 2 15.31 -26.26 -10.20
C GLU A 2 14.93 -24.81 -9.87
N LYS A 3 13.93 -24.60 -9.00
CA LYS A 3 13.52 -23.25 -8.62
C LYS A 3 14.53 -22.66 -7.63
N VAL A 4 15.17 -21.57 -8.04
CA VAL A 4 15.98 -20.70 -7.16
C VAL A 4 15.08 -19.57 -6.66
N ILE A 5 15.04 -19.38 -5.35
CA ILE A 5 14.08 -18.52 -4.67
C ILE A 5 14.78 -17.37 -3.94
N ALA A 6 14.49 -16.14 -4.34
CA ALA A 6 14.86 -14.94 -3.59
C ALA A 6 13.74 -14.59 -2.61
N VAL A 7 13.99 -14.62 -1.29
CA VAL A 7 13.00 -14.19 -0.30
C VAL A 7 13.24 -12.73 0.07
N ALA A 8 12.23 -11.88 -0.11
CA ALA A 8 12.27 -10.50 0.34
C ALA A 8 12.20 -10.44 1.88
N MET A 9 13.36 -10.24 2.51
CA MET A 9 13.54 -10.27 3.95
C MET A 9 13.39 -8.87 4.56
N SER A 10 12.40 -8.68 5.43
CA SER A 10 12.19 -7.43 6.19
C SER A 10 12.71 -7.49 7.63
N GLY A 11 13.18 -8.66 8.08
CA GLY A 11 13.49 -8.93 9.49
C GLY A 11 12.26 -9.09 10.38
N GLY A 12 11.06 -9.20 9.78
CA GLY A 12 9.80 -9.52 10.46
C GLY A 12 9.48 -11.01 10.39
N VAL A 13 8.50 -11.44 11.19
CA VAL A 13 8.11 -12.86 11.34
C VAL A 13 7.72 -13.49 10.01
N ASP A 14 6.96 -12.75 9.20
CA ASP A 14 6.35 -13.27 7.97
C ASP A 14 7.39 -13.66 6.92
N SER A 15 8.34 -12.76 6.64
CA SER A 15 9.44 -13.07 5.72
C SER A 15 10.35 -14.17 6.26
N SER A 16 10.62 -14.17 7.57
CA SER A 16 11.51 -15.16 8.20
C SER A 16 10.92 -16.56 8.16
N LEU A 17 9.63 -16.70 8.50
CA LEU A 17 8.93 -17.97 8.38
C LEU A 17 8.88 -18.44 6.93
N THR A 18 8.59 -17.52 6.01
CA THR A 18 8.55 -17.84 4.59
C THR A 18 9.87 -18.44 4.10
N ALA A 19 11.00 -17.85 4.46
CA ALA A 19 12.33 -18.39 4.13
C ALA A 19 12.56 -19.78 4.76
N ALA A 20 12.22 -19.94 6.05
CA ALA A 20 12.38 -21.20 6.76
C ALA A 20 11.54 -22.34 6.17
N MET A 21 10.29 -22.06 5.78
CA MET A 21 9.39 -23.01 5.12
C MET A 21 9.95 -23.48 3.78
N LEU A 22 10.43 -22.55 2.95
CA LEU A 22 10.99 -22.88 1.64
C LEU A 22 12.29 -23.67 1.73
N LEU A 23 13.15 -23.35 2.69
CA LEU A 23 14.36 -24.13 2.99
C LEU A 23 14.00 -25.56 3.40
N LYS A 24 13.02 -25.73 4.30
CA LYS A 24 12.55 -27.05 4.73
C LYS A 24 11.93 -27.87 3.59
N GLN A 25 11.34 -27.20 2.60
CA GLN A 25 10.83 -27.82 1.37
C GLN A 25 11.93 -28.21 0.36
N GLY A 26 13.20 -27.88 0.65
CA GLY A 26 14.35 -28.25 -0.18
C GLY A 26 14.64 -27.29 -1.33
N TYR A 27 14.06 -26.09 -1.34
CA TYR A 27 14.39 -25.08 -2.34
C TYR A 27 15.78 -24.48 -2.11
N LYS A 28 16.42 -24.04 -3.19
CA LYS A 28 17.57 -23.13 -3.11
C LYS A 28 17.06 -21.74 -2.78
N VAL A 29 17.41 -21.24 -1.59
CA VAL A 29 16.91 -19.97 -1.06
C VAL A 29 18.06 -19.03 -0.74
N PHE A 30 17.91 -17.76 -1.11
CA PHE A 30 18.71 -16.66 -0.56
C PHE A 30 17.80 -15.51 -0.13
N GLY A 31 18.24 -14.73 0.85
CA GLY A 31 17.55 -13.53 1.31
C GLY A 31 17.94 -12.32 0.49
N ILE A 32 16.99 -11.44 0.20
CA ILE A 32 17.22 -10.14 -0.42
C ILE A 32 16.49 -9.05 0.35
N THR A 33 17.15 -7.91 0.60
CA THR A 33 16.58 -6.81 1.38
C THR A 33 16.85 -5.47 0.70
N LEU A 34 15.87 -4.57 0.75
CA LEU A 34 16.03 -3.19 0.34
C LEU A 34 16.54 -2.35 1.52
N TRP A 35 17.63 -1.63 1.30
CA TRP A 35 18.03 -0.51 2.15
C TRP A 35 17.26 0.72 1.69
N LEU A 36 16.26 1.10 2.48
CA LEU A 36 15.37 2.22 2.20
C LEU A 36 15.76 3.45 3.02
N TRP A 37 15.38 4.63 2.51
CA TRP A 37 15.44 5.87 3.27
C TRP A 37 14.45 5.83 4.44
N VAL A 38 14.87 6.31 5.61
CA VAL A 38 14.04 6.34 6.83
C VAL A 38 14.15 7.72 7.49
N SER A 39 13.00 8.31 7.80
CA SER A 39 12.92 9.62 8.43
C SER A 39 13.64 9.66 9.79
N GLY A 40 14.41 10.72 10.03
CA GLY A 40 15.15 10.93 11.27
C GLY A 40 16.36 10.02 11.48
N THR A 41 16.78 9.28 10.45
CA THR A 41 18.00 8.44 10.50
C THR A 41 19.11 9.05 9.63
N PRO A 42 20.38 9.03 10.05
CA PRO A 42 21.49 9.45 9.20
C PRO A 42 21.52 8.64 7.90
N TYR A 43 21.82 9.29 6.77
CA TYR A 43 21.75 8.67 5.46
C TYR A 43 22.57 7.37 5.38
N ASP A 44 23.80 7.36 5.90
CA ASP A 44 24.71 6.20 5.89
C ASP A 44 24.45 5.18 7.00
N SER A 45 23.43 5.39 7.83
CA SER A 45 23.05 4.42 8.86
C SER A 45 22.33 3.24 8.24
N VAL A 46 22.72 2.03 8.64
CA VAL A 46 22.05 0.80 8.21
C VAL A 46 20.75 0.65 9.02
N PRO A 47 19.56 0.60 8.39
CA PRO A 47 18.29 0.50 9.10
C PRO A 47 18.19 -0.82 9.87
N LEU A 48 17.49 -0.79 11.00
CA LEU A 48 17.26 -1.97 11.84
C LEU A 48 16.70 -3.16 11.03
N ALA A 49 15.79 -2.89 10.08
CA ALA A 49 15.22 -3.90 9.20
C ALA A 49 16.27 -4.67 8.39
N VAL A 50 17.31 -3.98 7.88
CA VAL A 50 18.42 -4.61 7.14
C VAL A 50 19.25 -5.46 8.08
N THR A 51 19.57 -4.95 9.28
CA THR A 51 20.34 -5.72 10.27
C THR A 51 19.60 -6.94 10.80
N ASP A 52 18.28 -6.84 10.99
CA ASP A 52 17.43 -7.94 11.45
C ASP A 52 17.26 -9.00 10.36
N ALA A 53 17.10 -8.58 9.10
CA ALA A 53 17.10 -9.48 7.96
C ALA A 53 18.42 -10.26 7.84
N LYS A 54 19.56 -9.58 8.01
CA LYS A 54 20.89 -10.22 7.99
C LYS A 54 21.03 -11.29 9.08
N LYS A 55 20.72 -10.94 10.33
CA LYS A 55 20.75 -11.88 11.47
C LYS A 55 19.87 -13.11 11.20
N MET A 56 18.72 -12.90 10.56
CA MET A 56 17.82 -13.99 10.24
C MET A 56 18.36 -14.89 9.13
N CYS A 57 18.95 -14.30 8.09
CA CYS A 57 19.60 -15.09 7.03
C CYS A 57 20.76 -15.92 7.60
N ASP A 58 21.56 -15.35 8.52
CA ASP A 58 22.64 -16.06 9.20
C ASP A 58 22.14 -17.25 10.03
N PHE A 59 21.07 -17.04 10.79
CA PHE A 59 20.43 -18.11 11.56
C PHE A 59 19.90 -19.24 10.65
N LEU A 60 19.34 -18.88 9.49
CA LEU A 60 18.84 -19.84 8.50
C LEU A 60 19.94 -20.47 7.64
N GLY A 61 21.18 -20.00 7.73
CA GLY A 61 22.30 -20.48 6.92
C GLY A 61 22.18 -20.16 5.43
N ILE A 62 21.54 -19.04 5.08
CA ILE A 62 21.37 -18.59 3.69
C ILE A 62 22.14 -17.31 3.38
N GLU A 63 22.52 -17.14 2.12
CA GLU A 63 23.14 -15.90 1.64
C GLU A 63 22.16 -14.72 1.76
N HIS A 64 22.69 -13.53 2.05
CA HIS A 64 21.91 -12.30 2.15
C HIS A 64 22.46 -11.22 1.22
N HIS A 65 21.61 -10.75 0.33
CA HIS A 65 21.89 -9.64 -0.60
C HIS A 65 21.17 -8.38 -0.15
N VAL A 66 21.86 -7.25 -0.16
CA VAL A 66 21.28 -5.93 0.15
C VAL A 66 21.31 -5.06 -1.11
N ILE A 67 20.17 -4.47 -1.43
CA ILE A 67 20.03 -3.50 -2.53
C ILE A 67 19.91 -2.12 -1.91
N ASP A 68 20.82 -1.23 -2.25
CA ASP A 68 20.64 0.19 -1.93
C ASP A 68 19.56 0.78 -2.83
N ALA A 69 18.46 1.19 -2.21
CA ALA A 69 17.31 1.78 -2.88
C ALA A 69 16.90 3.10 -2.23
N ARG A 70 17.78 3.72 -1.42
CA ARG A 70 17.46 4.93 -0.65
C ARG A 70 16.94 6.05 -1.54
N ASP A 71 17.68 6.39 -2.58
CA ASP A 71 17.36 7.53 -3.45
C ASP A 71 16.12 7.24 -4.30
N VAL A 72 16.09 6.07 -4.96
CA VAL A 72 14.93 5.65 -5.79
C VAL A 72 13.66 5.57 -4.93
N PHE A 73 13.75 5.08 -3.70
CA PHE A 73 12.63 5.04 -2.76
C PHE A 73 12.19 6.44 -2.34
N TYR A 74 13.13 7.34 -2.04
CA TYR A 74 12.82 8.71 -1.67
C TYR A 74 12.05 9.41 -2.81
N ASP A 75 12.59 9.37 -4.03
CA ASP A 75 12.02 10.06 -5.19
C ASP A 75 10.64 9.50 -5.58
N ASN A 76 10.45 8.18 -5.51
CA ASN A 76 9.23 7.53 -6.00
C ASN A 76 8.15 7.34 -4.94
N VAL A 77 8.52 7.34 -3.65
CA VAL A 77 7.60 7.02 -2.55
C VAL A 77 7.49 8.17 -1.57
N VAL A 78 8.61 8.71 -1.08
CA VAL A 78 8.61 9.74 -0.02
C VAL A 78 8.23 11.10 -0.59
N ASP A 79 8.83 11.54 -1.69
CA ASP A 79 8.50 12.82 -2.33
C ASP A 79 7.04 12.85 -2.78
N TYR A 80 6.56 11.77 -3.45
CA TYR A 80 5.15 11.60 -3.78
C TYR A 80 4.25 11.71 -2.55
N PHE A 81 4.60 11.02 -1.46
CA PHE A 81 3.83 11.04 -0.22
C PHE A 81 3.73 12.46 0.37
N VAL A 82 4.85 13.18 0.47
CA VAL A 82 4.89 14.56 0.98
C VAL A 82 4.10 15.50 0.09
N LYS A 83 4.27 15.38 -1.23
CA LYS A 83 3.59 16.21 -2.23
C LYS A 83 2.07 16.04 -2.18
N GLU A 84 1.56 14.80 -2.15
CA GLU A 84 0.12 14.54 -2.08
C GLU A 84 -0.50 15.12 -0.80
N TYR A 85 0.15 14.95 0.36
CA TYR A 85 -0.33 15.57 1.60
C TYR A 85 -0.30 17.10 1.55
N SER A 86 0.70 17.70 0.88
CA SER A 86 0.76 19.16 0.69
C SER A 86 -0.43 19.70 -0.11
N TYR A 87 -1.03 18.88 -0.97
CA TYR A 87 -2.24 19.20 -1.74
C TYR A 87 -3.55 18.80 -1.06
N GLY A 88 -3.51 18.38 0.22
CA GLY A 88 -4.70 17.92 0.94
C GLY A 88 -5.25 16.58 0.44
N ARG A 89 -4.40 15.77 -0.22
CA ARG A 89 -4.73 14.41 -0.65
C ARG A 89 -4.16 13.41 0.35
N THR A 90 -4.69 12.19 0.37
CA THR A 90 -4.24 11.15 1.31
C THR A 90 -3.63 9.98 0.53
N PRO A 91 -2.31 9.99 0.30
CA PRO A 91 -1.63 8.97 -0.51
C PRO A 91 -1.58 7.60 0.18
N ASN A 92 -1.46 6.53 -0.62
CA ASN A 92 -1.04 5.22 -0.15
C ASN A 92 0.39 4.91 -0.65
N PRO A 93 1.44 5.08 0.18
CA PRO A 93 2.82 4.90 -0.27
C PRO A 93 3.16 3.44 -0.61
N CYS A 94 2.47 2.46 0.01
CA CYS A 94 2.75 1.04 -0.22
C CYS A 94 2.44 0.61 -1.66
N VAL A 95 1.42 1.22 -2.27
CA VAL A 95 1.02 0.94 -3.66
C VAL A 95 2.14 1.28 -4.65
N PHE A 96 2.81 2.42 -4.46
CA PHE A 96 3.93 2.86 -5.30
C PHE A 96 5.22 2.12 -4.96
N CYS A 97 5.49 1.86 -3.68
CA CYS A 97 6.63 1.05 -3.24
C CYS A 97 6.57 -0.36 -3.83
N ASN A 98 5.40 -1.01 -3.81
CA ASN A 98 5.23 -2.33 -4.42
C ASN A 98 5.54 -2.28 -5.92
N LYS A 99 4.94 -1.34 -6.66
CA LYS A 99 5.15 -1.21 -8.11
C LYS A 99 6.61 -0.95 -8.48
N ASN A 100 7.18 0.15 -7.98
CA ASN A 100 8.43 0.70 -8.52
C ASN A 100 9.68 0.14 -7.81
N ILE A 101 9.56 -0.31 -6.56
CA ILE A 101 10.71 -0.69 -5.74
C ILE A 101 10.74 -2.20 -5.52
N LYS A 102 9.65 -2.78 -4.99
CA LYS A 102 9.63 -4.20 -4.63
C LYS A 102 9.57 -5.10 -5.85
N PHE A 103 8.66 -4.83 -6.78
CA PHE A 103 8.37 -5.73 -7.89
C PHE A 103 9.00 -5.32 -9.22
N ASP A 104 9.64 -4.16 -9.27
CA ASP A 104 10.52 -3.79 -10.37
C ASP A 104 11.98 -3.93 -9.95
N LEU A 105 12.52 -2.98 -9.15
CA LEU A 105 13.93 -2.97 -8.75
C LEU A 105 14.39 -4.27 -8.07
N MET A 106 13.73 -4.70 -7.00
CA MET A 106 14.15 -5.89 -6.25
C MET A 106 13.93 -7.20 -7.03
N LEU A 107 12.84 -7.30 -7.81
CA LEU A 107 12.60 -8.48 -8.66
C LEU A 107 13.67 -8.60 -9.76
N ASN A 108 13.97 -7.51 -10.46
CA ASN A 108 15.01 -7.50 -11.50
C ASN A 108 16.36 -7.93 -10.91
N ARG A 109 16.71 -7.39 -9.73
CA ARG A 109 17.95 -7.77 -9.06
C ARG A 109 17.97 -9.22 -8.60
N ALA A 110 16.84 -9.75 -8.12
CA ALA A 110 16.73 -11.17 -7.78
C ALA A 110 16.98 -12.07 -8.99
N ILE A 111 16.42 -11.73 -10.15
CA ILE A 111 16.61 -12.47 -11.40
C ILE A 111 18.08 -12.41 -11.86
N GLU A 112 18.73 -11.25 -11.79
CA GLU A 112 20.17 -11.10 -12.08
C GLU A 112 21.05 -11.98 -11.19
N LEU A 113 20.65 -12.16 -9.93
CA LEU A 113 21.32 -13.06 -8.97
C LEU A 113 20.97 -14.54 -9.20
N GLY A 114 20.22 -14.86 -10.25
CA GLY A 114 19.87 -16.24 -10.64
C GLY A 114 18.57 -16.76 -10.04
N ALA A 115 17.76 -15.92 -9.39
CA ALA A 115 16.45 -16.34 -8.92
C ALA A 115 15.50 -16.60 -10.08
N THR A 116 14.75 -17.69 -9.98
CA THR A 116 13.62 -17.97 -10.88
C THR A 116 12.33 -17.32 -10.40
N HIS A 117 12.20 -17.15 -9.07
CA HIS A 117 11.04 -16.56 -8.42
C HIS A 117 11.50 -15.69 -7.25
N MET A 118 10.74 -14.62 -6.99
CA MET A 118 10.82 -13.82 -5.80
C MET A 118 9.63 -14.12 -4.89
N VAL A 119 9.91 -14.27 -3.61
CA VAL A 119 8.91 -14.60 -2.60
C VAL A 119 8.85 -13.50 -1.56
N THR A 120 7.64 -13.16 -1.15
CA THR A 120 7.43 -12.16 -0.10
C THR A 120 6.46 -12.72 0.94
N GLY A 121 6.53 -12.22 2.17
CA GLY A 121 5.58 -12.57 3.23
C GLY A 121 4.21 -11.90 3.10
N HIS A 122 3.75 -11.59 1.89
CA HIS A 122 2.42 -11.00 1.70
C HIS A 122 1.32 -12.07 1.88
N TYR A 123 0.21 -11.66 2.48
CA TYR A 123 -1.02 -12.45 2.59
C TYR A 123 -1.91 -12.21 1.36
N ALA A 124 -1.52 -12.80 0.25
CA ALA A 124 -2.25 -12.84 -1.02
C ALA A 124 -1.88 -14.14 -1.74
N GLN A 125 -2.56 -14.51 -2.81
CA GLN A 125 -2.30 -15.76 -3.53
C GLN A 125 -2.08 -15.49 -5.02
N VAL A 126 -1.02 -16.02 -5.61
CA VAL A 126 -0.79 -15.99 -7.06
C VAL A 126 -1.03 -17.39 -7.60
N ASN A 127 -1.98 -17.51 -8.51
CA ASN A 127 -2.40 -18.78 -9.11
C ASN A 127 -2.24 -18.69 -10.63
N TYR A 128 -1.72 -19.73 -11.26
CA TYR A 128 -1.75 -19.82 -12.72
C TYR A 128 -3.07 -20.45 -13.16
N ASN A 129 -3.81 -19.77 -14.02
CA ASN A 129 -5.06 -20.26 -14.59
C ASN A 129 -4.78 -20.90 -15.95
N GLU A 130 -4.78 -22.23 -15.98
CA GLU A 130 -4.55 -23.03 -17.19
C GLU A 130 -5.54 -22.73 -18.33
N SER A 131 -6.77 -22.30 -18.00
CA SER A 131 -7.79 -22.04 -19.01
C SER A 131 -7.59 -20.72 -19.75
N THR A 132 -7.03 -19.70 -19.07
CA THR A 132 -6.76 -18.39 -19.65
C THR A 132 -5.30 -18.23 -20.05
N GLY A 133 -4.40 -19.06 -19.52
CA GLY A 133 -2.95 -18.92 -19.68
C GLY A 133 -2.35 -17.75 -18.90
N LEU A 134 -3.06 -17.23 -17.89
CA LEU A 134 -2.68 -16.04 -17.14
C LEU A 134 -2.46 -16.35 -15.66
N TYR A 135 -1.60 -15.57 -15.03
CA TYR A 135 -1.45 -15.53 -13.58
C TYR A 135 -2.51 -14.61 -12.98
N GLU A 136 -3.25 -15.12 -12.00
CA GLU A 136 -4.28 -14.43 -11.26
C GLU A 136 -3.80 -14.13 -9.84
N LEU A 137 -4.12 -12.93 -9.35
CA LEU A 137 -3.88 -12.57 -7.96
C LEU A 137 -5.18 -12.63 -7.18
N HIS A 138 -5.18 -13.30 -6.03
CA HIS A 138 -6.34 -13.45 -5.17
C HIS A 138 -6.07 -12.94 -3.75
N LYS A 139 -7.16 -12.65 -3.04
CA LYS A 139 -7.15 -12.38 -1.60
C LYS A 139 -6.45 -13.49 -0.81
N GLY A 140 -5.77 -13.10 0.26
CA GLY A 140 -5.32 -14.06 1.27
C GLY A 140 -6.53 -14.73 1.97
N ILE A 141 -6.36 -15.94 2.48
CA ILE A 141 -7.47 -16.65 3.15
C ILE A 141 -7.90 -15.97 4.45
N ASP A 142 -6.99 -15.24 5.11
CA ASP A 142 -7.25 -14.48 6.33
C ASP A 142 -7.74 -13.08 5.95
N PRO A 143 -9.05 -12.78 6.06
CA PRO A 143 -9.58 -11.49 5.64
C PRO A 143 -9.06 -10.33 6.50
N THR A 144 -8.55 -10.59 7.71
CA THR A 144 -8.00 -9.55 8.59
C THR A 144 -6.58 -9.16 8.21
N LYS A 145 -5.92 -9.99 7.39
CA LYS A 145 -4.53 -9.82 6.97
C LYS A 145 -4.35 -9.78 5.46
N ASP A 146 -5.41 -9.98 4.68
CA ASP A 146 -5.39 -9.87 3.21
C ASP A 146 -4.71 -8.58 2.74
N GLN A 147 -3.64 -8.75 1.96
CA GLN A 147 -2.82 -7.69 1.42
C GLN A 147 -3.00 -7.50 -0.09
N SER A 148 -3.95 -8.18 -0.72
CA SER A 148 -4.20 -8.04 -2.17
C SER A 148 -4.46 -6.59 -2.60
N TYR A 149 -5.08 -5.77 -1.74
CA TYR A 149 -5.39 -4.36 -2.01
C TYR A 149 -4.15 -3.53 -2.42
N VAL A 150 -2.98 -3.77 -1.83
CA VAL A 150 -1.76 -2.99 -2.15
C VAL A 150 -0.97 -3.56 -3.33
N LEU A 151 -1.51 -4.59 -4.00
CA LEU A 151 -0.83 -5.35 -5.04
C LEU A 151 -1.52 -5.22 -6.42
N TYR A 152 -2.41 -4.23 -6.62
CA TYR A 152 -3.15 -4.08 -7.89
C TYR A 152 -2.29 -3.61 -9.07
N ASN A 153 -1.05 -3.19 -8.83
CA ASN A 153 -0.13 -2.66 -9.85
C ASN A 153 0.80 -3.72 -10.47
N MET A 154 0.45 -5.01 -10.37
CA MET A 154 1.22 -6.06 -11.05
C MET A 154 0.78 -6.23 -12.50
N ASN A 155 1.73 -6.65 -13.33
CA ASN A 155 1.48 -7.17 -14.68
C ASN A 155 1.83 -8.66 -14.74
N GLN A 156 1.57 -9.32 -15.87
CA GLN A 156 1.80 -10.76 -16.02
C GLN A 156 3.27 -11.15 -15.88
N ARG A 157 4.19 -10.31 -16.38
CA ARG A 157 5.64 -10.52 -16.19
C ARG A 157 5.97 -10.65 -14.71
N ILE A 158 5.56 -9.69 -13.91
CA ILE A 158 5.81 -9.69 -12.46
C ILE A 158 5.15 -10.92 -11.83
N LEU A 159 3.84 -11.12 -12.04
CA LEU A 159 3.08 -12.20 -11.41
C LEU A 159 3.69 -13.58 -11.70
N SER A 160 4.21 -13.81 -12.90
CA SER A 160 4.85 -15.07 -13.29
C SER A 160 6.08 -15.45 -12.47
N HIS A 161 6.70 -14.46 -11.80
CA HIS A 161 7.86 -14.66 -10.94
C HIS A 161 7.55 -14.56 -9.44
N LEU A 162 6.30 -14.33 -9.04
CA LEU A 162 5.96 -14.15 -7.62
C LEU A 162 5.38 -15.40 -6.97
N MET A 163 5.71 -15.59 -5.69
CA MET A 163 4.99 -16.52 -4.82
C MET A 163 4.71 -15.89 -3.47
N PHE A 164 3.58 -16.25 -2.87
CA PHE A 164 3.13 -15.77 -1.56
C PHE A 164 2.71 -16.94 -0.66
N PRO A 165 3.68 -17.66 -0.06
CA PRO A 165 3.39 -18.88 0.70
C PRO A 165 2.42 -18.67 1.89
N LEU A 166 2.38 -17.47 2.46
CA LEU A 166 1.50 -17.16 3.59
C LEU A 166 0.05 -16.88 3.18
N GLY A 167 -0.24 -16.73 1.88
CA GLY A 167 -1.58 -16.44 1.38
C GLY A 167 -2.62 -17.52 1.70
N GLY A 168 -2.17 -18.76 1.88
CA GLY A 168 -3.00 -19.94 2.16
C GLY A 168 -3.15 -20.28 3.65
N GLN A 169 -2.70 -19.42 4.57
CA GLN A 169 -2.79 -19.66 6.01
C GLN A 169 -3.23 -18.43 6.80
N CYS A 170 -3.77 -18.67 8.00
CA CYS A 170 -4.10 -17.61 8.94
C CYS A 170 -2.85 -17.06 9.63
N LYS A 171 -2.89 -15.80 10.05
CA LYS A 171 -1.75 -15.19 10.77
C LYS A 171 -1.43 -15.89 12.09
N THR A 172 -2.44 -16.42 12.76
CA THR A 172 -2.27 -17.24 13.98
C THR A 172 -1.43 -18.49 13.71
N GLU A 173 -1.62 -19.13 12.55
CA GLU A 173 -0.83 -20.28 12.12
C GLU A 173 0.60 -19.86 11.79
N THR A 174 0.79 -18.72 11.11
CA THR A 174 2.13 -18.15 10.88
C THR A 174 2.89 -17.95 12.21
N ARG A 175 2.23 -17.41 13.23
CA ARG A 175 2.85 -17.21 14.55
C ARG A 175 3.22 -18.52 15.22
N LYS A 176 2.30 -19.49 15.22
CA LYS A 176 2.55 -20.82 15.78
C LYS A 176 3.72 -21.51 15.08
N MET A 177 3.74 -21.52 13.75
CA MET A 177 4.83 -22.12 12.99
C MET A 177 6.16 -21.40 13.22
N ALA A 178 6.17 -20.08 13.38
CA ALA A 178 7.41 -19.35 13.69
C ALA A 178 8.01 -19.80 15.04
N GLU A 179 7.18 -20.14 16.02
CA GLU A 179 7.63 -20.76 17.28
C GLU A 179 8.10 -22.20 17.08
N GLU A 180 7.39 -23.01 16.30
CA GLU A 180 7.78 -24.40 15.98
C GLU A 180 9.11 -24.51 15.20
N PHE A 181 9.47 -23.46 14.46
CA PHE A 181 10.76 -23.34 13.76
C PHE A 181 11.85 -22.66 14.62
N ASP A 182 11.57 -22.38 15.89
CA ASP A 182 12.47 -21.70 16.84
C ASP A 182 13.01 -20.37 16.30
N LEU A 183 12.20 -19.63 15.53
CA LEU A 183 12.64 -18.38 14.91
C LEU A 183 12.84 -17.32 16.00
N PRO A 184 14.01 -16.65 16.09
CA PRO A 184 14.27 -15.60 17.08
C PRO A 184 13.26 -14.43 17.02
N VAL A 185 12.65 -14.22 15.85
CA VAL A 185 11.66 -13.17 15.63
C VAL A 185 10.23 -13.60 15.97
N ALA A 186 9.95 -14.84 16.38
CA ALA A 186 8.59 -15.37 16.52
C ALA A 186 7.65 -14.50 17.40
N LYS A 187 8.20 -13.83 18.42
CA LYS A 187 7.48 -12.92 19.32
C LYS A 187 7.55 -11.44 18.93
N LYS A 188 8.27 -11.09 17.85
CA LYS A 188 8.39 -9.70 17.37
C LYS A 188 7.02 -9.21 16.90
N PRO A 189 6.52 -8.04 17.33
CA PRO A 189 5.24 -7.53 16.86
C PRO A 189 5.23 -7.34 15.35
N ASP A 190 4.04 -7.38 14.74
CA ASP A 190 3.90 -7.03 13.33
C ASP A 190 4.38 -5.59 13.11
N SER A 191 4.99 -5.32 11.95
CA SER A 191 5.23 -3.96 11.53
C SER A 191 3.87 -3.28 11.35
N VAL A 192 3.59 -2.33 12.23
CA VAL A 192 2.47 -1.40 12.12
C VAL A 192 3.01 -0.09 11.53
N ASP A 193 2.16 0.64 10.83
CA ASP A 193 2.47 1.93 10.19
C ASP A 193 3.36 1.90 8.93
N ILE A 194 3.70 3.08 8.44
CA ILE A 194 4.43 3.32 7.19
C ILE A 194 5.93 3.06 7.42
N CYS A 195 6.55 2.25 6.56
CA CYS A 195 7.90 1.69 6.80
C CYS A 195 9.03 2.72 7.01
N PHE A 196 8.91 3.92 6.46
CA PHE A 196 9.89 5.00 6.58
C PHE A 196 9.57 6.00 7.71
N LEU A 197 8.53 5.72 8.51
CA LEU A 197 8.04 6.53 9.61
C LEU A 197 8.00 5.71 10.92
N PRO A 198 9.16 5.37 11.52
CA PRO A 198 9.24 4.48 12.68
C PRO A 198 8.49 4.97 13.93
N HIS A 199 8.09 6.25 13.98
CA HIS A 199 7.34 6.86 15.08
C HIS A 199 5.95 7.37 14.67
N GLY A 200 5.47 7.01 13.47
CA GLY A 200 4.08 7.25 13.03
C GLY A 200 3.65 8.71 12.81
N ASN A 201 4.54 9.70 13.00
CA ASN A 201 4.19 11.11 12.85
C ASN A 201 4.46 11.60 11.43
N TYR A 202 3.57 11.25 10.50
CA TYR A 202 3.68 11.69 9.11
C TYR A 202 3.56 13.21 8.97
N GLN A 203 2.80 13.88 9.84
CA GLN A 203 2.67 15.34 9.79
C GLN A 203 4.03 16.02 10.01
N LYS A 204 4.82 15.52 10.95
CA LYS A 204 6.19 16.01 11.18
C LYS A 204 7.06 15.84 9.94
N LEU A 205 7.04 14.65 9.32
CA LEU A 205 7.78 14.42 8.08
C LEU A 205 7.36 15.39 6.97
N VAL A 206 6.05 15.55 6.74
CA VAL A 206 5.55 16.47 5.70
C VAL A 206 6.08 17.89 5.97
N VAL A 207 6.07 18.36 7.21
CA VAL A 207 6.60 19.69 7.57
C VAL A 207 8.12 19.80 7.34
N GLU A 208 8.89 18.76 7.66
CA GLU A 208 10.35 18.73 7.52
C GLU A 208 10.80 18.67 6.05
N GLU A 209 10.08 17.93 5.21
CA GLU A 209 10.42 17.70 3.80
C GLU A 209 9.76 18.70 2.84
N MET A 210 8.74 19.44 3.29
CA MET A 210 8.11 20.46 2.45
C MET A 210 9.09 21.60 2.14
N LYS A 211 9.20 21.91 0.84
CA LYS A 211 10.00 23.05 0.35
C LYS A 211 9.51 24.40 0.86
N GLU A 212 8.19 24.53 1.03
CA GLU A 212 7.54 25.74 1.56
C GLU A 212 7.04 25.51 2.98
N LYS A 213 7.15 26.54 3.83
CA LYS A 213 6.57 26.47 5.17
C LYS A 213 5.05 26.26 5.10
N PRO A 214 4.48 25.41 5.97
CA PRO A 214 3.03 25.27 6.09
C PRO A 214 2.33 26.62 6.24
N LYS A 215 1.27 26.83 5.45
CA LYS A 215 0.47 28.05 5.48
C LYS A 215 -0.75 27.84 6.39
N ILE A 216 -0.99 28.79 7.29
CA ILE A 216 -2.22 28.83 8.08
C ILE A 216 -3.40 29.08 7.14
N GLY A 217 -4.46 28.29 7.29
CA GLY A 217 -5.67 28.38 6.48
C GLY A 217 -6.94 28.40 7.33
N ASN A 218 -8.10 28.46 6.68
CA ASN A 218 -9.40 28.49 7.36
C ASN A 218 -10.02 27.10 7.43
N ILE A 219 -10.70 26.81 8.54
CA ILE A 219 -11.69 25.73 8.59
C ILE A 219 -13.05 26.38 8.34
N VAL A 220 -13.75 25.97 7.28
CA VAL A 220 -14.99 26.61 6.80
C VAL A 220 -16.13 25.60 6.70
N THR A 221 -17.37 26.04 6.89
CA THR A 221 -18.55 25.25 6.51
C THR A 221 -18.70 25.19 4.99
N GLU A 222 -19.61 24.33 4.50
CA GLU A 222 -19.96 24.29 3.07
C GLU A 222 -20.54 25.61 2.54
N ASP A 223 -21.18 26.40 3.41
CA ASP A 223 -21.70 27.74 3.08
C ASP A 223 -20.64 28.84 3.15
N GLY A 224 -19.40 28.51 3.53
CA GLY A 224 -18.28 29.45 3.63
C GLY A 224 -18.16 30.18 4.98
N GLU A 225 -18.91 29.79 6.00
CA GLU A 225 -18.75 30.31 7.37
C GLU A 225 -17.39 29.87 7.92
N VAL A 226 -16.55 30.82 8.34
CA VAL A 226 -15.25 30.52 8.94
C VAL A 226 -15.45 30.12 10.41
N LEU A 227 -15.13 28.87 10.74
CA LEU A 227 -15.25 28.32 12.10
C LEU A 227 -13.95 28.38 12.89
N GLY A 228 -12.81 28.44 12.21
CA GLY A 228 -11.50 28.53 12.85
C GLY A 228 -10.35 28.48 11.86
N LYS A 229 -9.16 28.15 12.37
CA LYS A 229 -7.91 28.11 11.59
C LYS A 229 -7.26 26.74 11.69
N HIS A 230 -6.49 26.37 10.68
CA HIS A 230 -5.63 25.19 10.69
C HIS A 230 -4.17 25.54 10.37
N THR A 231 -3.25 24.64 10.70
CA THR A 231 -1.81 24.81 10.46
C THR A 231 -1.29 24.13 9.20
N GLY A 232 -2.16 23.42 8.46
CA GLY A 232 -1.86 22.87 7.14
C GLY A 232 -2.86 21.79 6.74
N LEU A 233 -3.12 21.65 5.44
CA LEU A 233 -4.10 20.70 4.90
C LEU A 233 -3.72 19.24 5.21
N PHE A 234 -2.42 18.95 5.25
CA PHE A 234 -1.87 17.63 5.58
C PHE A 234 -2.28 17.08 6.96
N ASN A 235 -2.85 17.89 7.86
CA ASN A 235 -3.35 17.42 9.15
C ASN A 235 -4.75 16.78 9.08
N TYR A 236 -5.35 16.75 7.90
CA TYR A 236 -6.74 16.39 7.69
C TYR A 236 -6.89 15.36 6.57
N THR A 237 -7.93 14.54 6.70
CA THR A 237 -8.33 13.56 5.70
C THR A 237 -9.85 13.58 5.56
N ILE A 238 -10.37 13.36 4.35
CA ILE A 238 -11.83 13.31 4.12
C ILE A 238 -12.47 12.25 5.04
N GLY A 239 -13.55 12.64 5.72
CA GLY A 239 -14.25 11.85 6.73
C GLY A 239 -13.66 11.94 8.14
N GLN A 240 -12.58 12.69 8.36
CA GLN A 240 -12.02 12.94 9.69
C GLN A 240 -12.97 13.77 10.54
N ARG A 241 -13.20 13.32 11.78
CA ARG A 241 -14.01 14.01 12.79
C ARG A 241 -13.17 14.61 13.92
N LYS A 242 -12.17 13.87 14.39
CA LYS A 242 -11.32 14.27 15.52
C LYS A 242 -10.22 15.23 15.06
N GLY A 243 -9.72 16.05 15.98
CA GLY A 243 -8.60 16.96 15.69
C GLY A 243 -8.96 18.23 14.92
N LEU A 244 -10.25 18.53 14.72
CA LEU A 244 -10.69 19.78 14.10
C LEU A 244 -10.47 21.00 15.01
N GLY A 245 -10.56 20.83 16.34
CA GLY A 245 -10.45 21.94 17.29
C GLY A 245 -11.63 22.91 17.26
N ILE A 246 -12.74 22.54 16.62
CA ILE A 246 -13.94 23.38 16.45
C ILE A 246 -15.08 22.84 17.33
N ALA A 247 -15.70 23.72 18.12
CA ALA A 247 -16.95 23.45 18.79
C ALA A 247 -18.12 23.87 17.89
N TYR A 248 -19.05 22.96 17.61
CA TYR A 248 -20.21 23.23 16.74
C TYR A 248 -21.45 22.50 17.24
N LYS A 249 -22.64 22.99 16.86
CA LYS A 249 -23.95 22.50 17.32
C LYS A 249 -24.22 21.01 17.01
N HIS A 250 -23.54 20.45 16.02
CA HIS A 250 -23.58 19.04 15.67
C HIS A 250 -22.17 18.56 15.23
N PRO A 251 -21.91 17.25 15.19
CA PRO A 251 -20.62 16.72 14.75
C PRO A 251 -20.29 17.15 13.31
N LEU A 252 -19.09 17.69 13.13
CA LEU A 252 -18.54 18.05 11.82
C LEU A 252 -17.49 17.02 11.38
N TYR A 253 -17.41 16.84 10.06
CA TYR A 253 -16.45 16.00 9.39
C TYR A 253 -15.77 16.80 8.29
N VAL A 254 -14.50 16.51 7.99
CA VAL A 254 -13.84 17.04 6.79
C VAL A 254 -14.51 16.45 5.57
N ILE A 255 -15.19 17.28 4.77
CA ILE A 255 -15.92 16.85 3.57
C ILE A 255 -15.17 17.22 2.28
N GLY A 256 -14.16 18.09 2.37
CA GLY A 256 -13.34 18.46 1.24
C GLY A 256 -12.27 19.49 1.59
N PHE A 257 -11.54 19.91 0.56
CA PHE A 257 -10.48 20.91 0.65
C PHE A 257 -10.61 21.90 -0.49
N ASN A 258 -10.25 23.16 -0.24
CA ASN A 258 -9.99 24.14 -1.28
C ASN A 258 -8.51 24.50 -1.26
N GLY A 259 -7.74 23.95 -2.21
CA GLY A 259 -6.29 24.18 -2.29
C GLY A 259 -5.92 25.62 -2.62
N GLU A 260 -6.70 26.29 -3.48
CA GLU A 260 -6.43 27.67 -3.89
C GLU A 260 -6.61 28.66 -2.75
N ARG A 261 -7.67 28.47 -1.95
CA ARG A 261 -7.97 29.31 -0.79
C ARG A 261 -7.30 28.82 0.51
N ASN A 262 -6.61 27.68 0.47
CA ASN A 262 -6.06 27.00 1.63
C ASN A 262 -7.12 26.80 2.73
N GLU A 263 -8.20 26.08 2.40
CA GLU A 263 -9.32 25.85 3.33
C GLU A 263 -9.63 24.36 3.51
N VAL A 264 -9.96 24.00 4.74
CA VAL A 264 -10.57 22.72 5.10
C VAL A 264 -12.08 22.92 5.17
N ILE A 265 -12.82 22.20 4.34
CA ILE A 265 -14.28 22.30 4.29
C ILE A 265 -14.85 21.22 5.20
N VAL A 266 -15.70 21.64 6.15
CA VAL A 266 -16.35 20.75 7.11
C VAL A 266 -17.87 20.80 6.99
N GLY A 267 -18.50 19.67 7.23
CA GLY A 267 -19.95 19.54 7.14
C GLY A 267 -20.47 18.29 7.84
N PRO A 268 -21.78 18.03 7.73
CA PRO A 268 -22.41 16.88 8.35
C PRO A 268 -22.05 15.58 7.61
N ASN A 269 -22.26 14.43 8.27
CA ASN A 269 -21.79 13.13 7.79
C ASN A 269 -22.40 12.72 6.44
N GLU A 270 -23.61 13.19 6.18
CA GLU A 270 -24.40 12.90 4.98
C GLU A 270 -23.70 13.41 3.72
N ARG A 271 -22.92 14.49 3.83
CA ARG A 271 -22.15 15.07 2.71
C ARG A 271 -20.92 14.26 2.32
N LEU A 272 -20.56 13.24 3.10
CA LEU A 272 -19.45 12.33 2.78
C LEU A 272 -19.85 11.22 1.81
N PHE A 273 -21.14 11.04 1.53
CA PHE A 273 -21.63 9.96 0.69
C PHE A 273 -21.73 10.42 -0.76
N THR A 274 -21.01 9.72 -1.63
CA THR A 274 -21.12 9.83 -3.08
C THR A 274 -20.94 8.44 -3.67
N ASN A 275 -21.50 8.22 -4.84
CA ASN A 275 -21.31 6.97 -5.56
C ASN A 275 -20.33 7.11 -6.73
N ARG A 276 -19.80 8.31 -7.01
CA ARG A 276 -19.06 8.58 -8.24
C ARG A 276 -17.70 9.24 -7.98
N MET A 277 -16.69 8.79 -8.72
CA MET A 277 -15.35 9.35 -8.69
C MET A 277 -14.64 9.20 -10.03
N ILE A 278 -13.64 10.07 -10.26
CA ILE A 278 -12.68 9.95 -11.34
C ILE A 278 -11.37 9.44 -10.75
N CYS A 279 -10.75 8.49 -11.44
CA CYS A 279 -9.50 7.86 -11.06
C CYS A 279 -8.47 7.97 -12.19
N LYS A 280 -7.19 7.92 -11.82
CA LYS A 280 -6.02 7.96 -12.70
C LYS A 280 -5.11 6.77 -12.46
N PHE A 281 -4.18 6.53 -13.38
CA PHE A 281 -3.15 5.50 -13.25
C PHE A 281 -3.77 4.11 -13.04
N TYR A 282 -4.79 3.78 -13.83
CA TYR A 282 -5.42 2.48 -13.74
C TYR A 282 -4.47 1.37 -14.21
N ASN A 283 -4.61 0.18 -13.64
CA ASN A 283 -3.90 -1.03 -14.02
C ASN A 283 -4.85 -2.23 -13.95
N PHE A 284 -4.78 -3.10 -14.95
CA PHE A 284 -5.47 -4.40 -14.95
C PHE A 284 -4.44 -5.52 -14.99
N LEU A 285 -4.64 -6.55 -14.17
CA LEU A 285 -3.64 -7.58 -13.97
C LEU A 285 -3.51 -8.52 -15.16
N ASP A 286 -4.54 -8.63 -15.99
CA ASP A 286 -4.58 -9.46 -17.21
C ASP A 286 -3.97 -8.76 -18.43
N ASP A 287 -3.30 -7.61 -18.24
CA ASP A 287 -2.73 -6.75 -19.27
C ASP A 287 -3.73 -6.36 -20.39
N THR A 288 -5.03 -6.42 -20.11
CA THR A 288 -6.11 -6.07 -21.05
C THR A 288 -6.75 -4.75 -20.68
N ILE A 289 -6.97 -3.89 -21.68
CA ILE A 289 -7.68 -2.61 -21.49
C ILE A 289 -9.19 -2.86 -21.56
N HIS A 290 -9.84 -2.90 -20.40
CA HIS A 290 -11.28 -3.06 -20.27
C HIS A 290 -11.98 -1.70 -20.39
N LYS A 291 -12.64 -1.43 -21.54
CA LYS A 291 -13.41 -0.17 -21.74
C LYS A 291 -14.48 0.05 -20.66
N GLU A 292 -15.12 -1.03 -20.25
CA GLU A 292 -16.05 -1.08 -19.11
C GLU A 292 -15.75 -2.34 -18.30
N LEU A 293 -15.82 -2.21 -16.97
CA LEU A 293 -15.65 -3.29 -16.02
C LEU A 293 -16.78 -3.26 -14.97
N LYS A 294 -17.44 -4.39 -14.76
CA LYS A 294 -18.35 -4.59 -13.62
C LYS A 294 -17.62 -5.43 -12.57
N ALA A 295 -17.52 -4.90 -11.36
CA ALA A 295 -16.71 -5.52 -10.30
C ALA A 295 -17.15 -5.04 -8.91
N GLU A 296 -16.56 -5.63 -7.88
CA GLU A 296 -16.65 -5.10 -6.52
C GLU A 296 -15.47 -4.14 -6.25
N GLY A 297 -15.76 -2.85 -6.11
CA GLY A 297 -14.77 -1.80 -5.85
C GLY A 297 -14.50 -1.63 -4.35
N LYS A 298 -13.23 -1.50 -3.97
CA LYS A 298 -12.80 -1.24 -2.58
C LYS A 298 -11.97 0.04 -2.54
N ILE A 299 -12.49 1.08 -1.87
CA ILE A 299 -11.95 2.46 -1.90
C ILE A 299 -10.86 2.77 -0.86
N ARG A 300 -10.61 1.84 0.06
CA ARG A 300 -9.54 1.92 1.07
C ARG A 300 -9.29 0.53 1.64
N TYR A 301 -8.10 0.31 2.20
CA TYR A 301 -7.68 -1.00 2.70
C TYR A 301 -8.67 -1.65 3.69
N ALA A 302 -9.25 -0.88 4.61
CA ALA A 302 -10.18 -1.38 5.62
C ALA A 302 -11.66 -1.42 5.18
N ALA A 303 -11.99 -0.94 3.98
CA ALA A 303 -13.37 -0.97 3.50
C ALA A 303 -13.76 -2.35 2.97
N ASN A 304 -15.05 -2.66 3.04
CA ASN A 304 -15.62 -3.77 2.30
C ASN A 304 -15.73 -3.39 0.82
N PRO A 305 -15.47 -4.33 -0.11
CA PRO A 305 -15.81 -4.13 -1.51
C PRO A 305 -17.32 -3.87 -1.68
N SER A 306 -17.69 -3.10 -2.70
CA SER A 306 -19.10 -2.83 -3.05
C SER A 306 -19.29 -2.86 -4.56
N PRO A 307 -20.43 -3.32 -5.07
CA PRO A 307 -20.70 -3.36 -6.51
C PRO A 307 -20.50 -2.01 -7.18
N CYS A 308 -19.78 -2.01 -8.30
CA CYS A 308 -19.50 -0.81 -9.08
C CYS A 308 -19.32 -1.12 -10.57
N LYS A 309 -19.39 -0.06 -11.36
CA LYS A 309 -19.00 -0.04 -12.77
C LYS A 309 -17.85 0.93 -12.95
N ALA A 310 -16.79 0.49 -13.59
CA ALA A 310 -15.65 1.31 -13.97
C ALA A 310 -15.63 1.46 -15.49
N ARG A 311 -15.44 2.67 -16.00
CA ARG A 311 -15.42 2.98 -17.43
C ARG A 311 -14.24 3.88 -17.75
N ILE A 312 -13.43 3.48 -18.72
CA ILE A 312 -12.32 4.30 -19.21
C ILE A 312 -12.90 5.50 -19.97
N LEU A 313 -12.45 6.70 -19.63
CA LEU A 313 -12.86 7.94 -20.29
C LEU A 313 -11.86 8.33 -21.38
N ASP A 314 -10.57 8.18 -21.10
CA ASP A 314 -9.45 8.45 -22.00
C ASP A 314 -8.22 7.61 -21.59
N ASP A 315 -7.06 7.87 -22.18
CA ASP A 315 -5.84 7.08 -22.01
C ASP A 315 -5.35 6.99 -20.55
N ASP A 316 -5.71 7.95 -19.69
CA ASP A 316 -5.18 8.05 -18.33
C ASP A 316 -6.27 8.05 -17.24
N THR A 317 -7.54 8.23 -17.60
CA THR A 317 -8.63 8.41 -16.65
C THR A 317 -9.74 7.38 -16.79
N MET A 318 -10.32 7.02 -15.64
CA MET A 318 -11.51 6.20 -15.58
C MET A 318 -12.53 6.78 -14.60
N GLU A 319 -13.80 6.62 -14.92
CA GLU A 319 -14.92 6.89 -14.03
C GLU A 319 -15.31 5.61 -13.30
N VAL A 320 -15.54 5.71 -11.99
CA VAL A 320 -16.08 4.62 -11.18
C VAL A 320 -17.39 5.07 -10.55
N VAL A 321 -18.44 4.27 -10.75
CA VAL A 321 -19.77 4.48 -10.20
C VAL A 321 -20.18 3.27 -9.37
N PHE A 322 -20.37 3.45 -8.07
CA PHE A 322 -20.94 2.46 -7.18
C PHE A 322 -22.46 2.40 -7.31
N GLU A 323 -23.03 1.22 -7.08
CA GLU A 323 -24.49 1.06 -7.03
C GLU A 323 -25.08 1.80 -5.82
N GLU A 324 -24.39 1.72 -4.67
CA GLU A 324 -24.76 2.42 -3.43
C GLU A 324 -23.70 3.47 -3.05
N PRO A 325 -24.10 4.65 -2.53
CA PRO A 325 -23.18 5.68 -2.09
C PRO A 325 -22.15 5.18 -1.07
N GLN A 326 -20.89 5.47 -1.34
CA GLN A 326 -19.77 5.12 -0.47
C GLN A 326 -19.39 6.31 0.41
N ARG A 327 -19.16 6.03 1.68
CA ARG A 327 -18.76 7.06 2.64
C ARG A 327 -17.30 7.46 2.43
N ALA A 328 -17.04 8.77 2.35
CA ALA A 328 -15.73 9.42 2.41
C ALA A 328 -14.72 8.92 1.37
N ILE A 329 -15.12 8.81 0.11
CA ILE A 329 -14.18 8.63 -1.01
C ILE A 329 -13.10 9.72 -0.91
N THR A 330 -11.83 9.34 -0.95
CA THR A 330 -10.71 10.23 -0.60
C THR A 330 -9.67 10.27 -1.72
N PRO A 331 -9.44 11.42 -2.39
CA PRO A 331 -8.37 11.56 -3.37
C PRO A 331 -6.98 11.19 -2.82
N GLY A 332 -6.16 10.56 -3.66
CA GLY A 332 -4.85 10.00 -3.32
C GLY A 332 -4.89 8.55 -2.79
N GLN A 333 -6.05 8.07 -2.29
CA GLN A 333 -6.25 6.65 -2.00
C GLN A 333 -6.44 5.85 -3.30
N SER A 334 -6.39 4.52 -3.21
CA SER A 334 -6.67 3.65 -4.35
C SER A 334 -8.08 3.07 -4.29
N VAL A 335 -8.71 2.94 -5.45
CA VAL A 335 -9.82 2.01 -5.65
C VAL A 335 -9.27 0.75 -6.29
N VAL A 336 -9.63 -0.42 -5.79
CA VAL A 336 -9.26 -1.71 -6.37
C VAL A 336 -10.50 -2.52 -6.71
N PHE A 337 -10.43 -3.32 -7.76
CA PHE A 337 -11.57 -4.05 -8.32
C PHE A 337 -11.41 -5.55 -8.11
N TYR A 338 -12.44 -6.20 -7.58
CA TYR A 338 -12.46 -7.64 -7.35
C TYR A 338 -13.61 -8.33 -8.10
N ASN A 339 -13.38 -9.60 -8.42
CA ASN A 339 -14.42 -10.57 -8.73
C ASN A 339 -14.31 -11.72 -7.72
N GLY A 340 -15.12 -11.67 -6.65
CA GLY A 340 -15.00 -12.60 -5.53
C GLY A 340 -13.64 -12.45 -4.82
N THR A 341 -12.75 -13.44 -4.99
CA THR A 341 -11.39 -13.39 -4.42
C THR A 341 -10.36 -12.81 -5.38
N GLN A 342 -10.60 -12.84 -6.69
CA GLN A 342 -9.66 -12.40 -7.71
C GLN A 342 -9.57 -10.87 -7.72
N LEU A 343 -8.36 -10.35 -7.63
CA LEU A 343 -8.05 -8.94 -7.88
C LEU A 343 -7.91 -8.74 -9.39
N LEU A 344 -8.75 -7.87 -9.95
CA LEU A 344 -8.77 -7.57 -11.38
C LEU A 344 -7.84 -6.41 -11.73
N GLY A 345 -7.70 -5.46 -10.81
CA GLY A 345 -6.97 -4.22 -11.06
C GLY A 345 -7.27 -3.14 -10.03
N GLY A 346 -6.89 -1.90 -10.35
CA GLY A 346 -7.17 -0.75 -9.53
C GLY A 346 -6.68 0.54 -10.15
N ALA A 347 -6.92 1.65 -9.46
CA ALA A 347 -6.54 3.00 -9.87
C ALA A 347 -6.38 3.91 -8.65
N VAL A 348 -5.75 5.07 -8.85
CA VAL A 348 -5.66 6.13 -7.83
C VAL A 348 -6.86 7.06 -7.97
N ILE A 349 -7.58 7.27 -6.87
CA ILE A 349 -8.72 8.18 -6.80
C ILE A 349 -8.20 9.61 -6.98
N ASP A 350 -8.67 10.31 -8.01
CA ASP A 350 -8.22 11.66 -8.32
C ASP A 350 -9.21 12.73 -7.89
N GLN A 351 -10.49 12.50 -8.18
CA GLN A 351 -11.54 13.46 -7.87
C GLN A 351 -12.82 12.74 -7.45
N VAL A 352 -13.52 13.33 -6.47
CA VAL A 352 -14.86 12.93 -6.06
C VAL A 352 -15.87 13.78 -6.82
N CYS A 353 -16.90 13.15 -7.38
CA CYS A 353 -17.92 13.82 -8.19
C CYS A 353 -19.20 14.13 -7.41
#